data_AF-A0A851ZCT2-F1
#
_entry.id   AF-A0A851ZCT2-F1
#
_cell.length_a   1.000
_cell.length_b   1.000
_cell.length_c   1.000
_cell.angle_alpha   90.00
_cell.angle_beta   90.00
_cell.angle_gamma   90.00
#
_symmetry.space_group_name_H-M   'P 1'
#
loop_
_entity.id
_entity.type
_entity.pdbx_description
1 polymer ?
#
loop_
_entity_poly.entity_id
_entity_poly.type
_entity_poly.pdbx_seq_one_letter_code
_entity_poly.pdbx_strand_id
1 'polypeptide(L)'
;LGCFLSQGPTWSSKDKCFTKMYTTSGECCRACNLGEGVVQPCGVNQTVCEPCLDSVTYSDTVSATEPCKPCTQCVGLQSMSAPCVESDDAVCRCAYGYYQDEPSGSCKECRVCEVGFGLMFPCQDSQDTVCEECPEGTFSSDANFVDPCLPCTTCEENEVLVKECTAVSDAECRDLHPRWTTHTPSLVGSDSPEPITRDPFNTEVMPSTLADTVTTIMGSSQPVVSRGTADNLIPVYCSILAAVVVGLVAYIAFKRWNSCKQNKQGANNRPVNQTPSPEGEKLHSDSGISVDSQSLHDQQPPGQSTQGPGRTKRVLQGGQGHLGDGFNPTLFFSAPKGDGNLYVTLPPTKQEEVEKLLSSSTEETWRQLAGELGYKEDLIDSFTREESPARALLADWSSKETATLDALLAALRKIQRGDIAESLYSESTATSPV
;
A
#
# COMPACT_ATOMS: atom_id res chain seq x y z
N LEU A 1 -4.77 26.66 67.03
CA LEU A 1 -5.69 27.11 65.98
C LEU A 1 -5.74 26.02 64.92
N GLY A 2 -6.89 25.37 64.76
CA GLY A 2 -7.05 24.21 63.87
C GLY A 2 -7.21 24.62 62.41
N CYS A 3 -6.59 23.85 61.52
CA CYS A 3 -6.78 23.97 60.08
C CYS A 3 -8.17 23.46 59.70
N PHE A 4 -8.94 24.31 59.02
CA PHE A 4 -10.17 23.91 58.32
C PHE A 4 -9.79 23.05 57.10
N LEU A 5 -10.19 21.78 57.12
CA LEU A 5 -10.28 20.95 55.93
C LEU A 5 -11.55 21.39 55.18
N SER A 6 -11.38 22.06 54.04
CA SER A 6 -12.49 22.29 53.11
C SER A 6 -12.87 20.97 52.48
N GLN A 7 -14.12 20.56 52.68
CA GLN A 7 -14.72 19.38 52.08
C GLN A 7 -14.66 19.51 50.56
N GLY A 8 -14.11 18.48 49.91
CA GLY A 8 -14.22 18.30 48.46
C GLY A 8 -15.68 18.02 48.05
N PRO A 9 -16.06 18.33 46.81
CA PRO A 9 -17.45 18.33 46.40
C PRO A 9 -18.03 16.91 46.45
N THR A 10 -19.10 16.75 47.23
CA THR A 10 -19.99 15.60 47.19
C THR A 10 -20.65 15.56 45.81
N TRP A 11 -20.12 14.78 44.87
CA TRP A 11 -20.83 14.43 43.65
C TRP A 11 -21.95 13.44 44.01
N SER A 12 -23.05 13.99 44.52
CA SER A 12 -24.31 13.27 44.64
C SER A 12 -25.15 13.61 43.41
N SER A 13 -24.78 13.02 42.28
CA SER A 13 -25.69 12.92 41.14
C SER A 13 -26.44 11.60 41.30
N LYS A 14 -27.76 11.67 41.48
CA LYS A 14 -28.63 10.49 41.32
C LYS A 14 -28.62 10.12 39.84
N ASP A 15 -27.55 9.46 39.41
CA ASP A 15 -27.41 9.00 38.04
C ASP A 15 -28.45 7.91 37.80
N LYS A 16 -29.40 8.20 36.92
CA LYS A 16 -30.35 7.20 36.44
C LYS A 16 -29.53 6.07 35.82
N CYS A 17 -29.74 4.84 36.30
CA CYS A 17 -29.07 3.67 35.78
C CYS A 17 -29.38 3.49 34.29
N PHE A 18 -28.37 3.68 33.43
CA PHE A 18 -28.50 3.60 31.96
C PHE A 18 -29.00 2.24 31.50
N THR A 19 -28.52 1.17 32.15
CA THR A 19 -28.86 -0.23 31.84
C THR A 19 -30.22 -0.65 32.39
N LYS A 20 -30.81 0.15 33.30
CA LYS A 20 -32.05 -0.16 34.06
C LYS A 20 -32.01 -1.51 34.81
N MET A 21 -30.83 -2.09 34.96
CA MET A 21 -30.60 -3.35 35.66
C MET A 21 -29.79 -3.09 36.92
N TYR A 22 -30.08 -3.86 37.96
CA TYR A 22 -29.42 -3.71 39.25
C TYR A 22 -28.95 -5.06 39.78
N THR A 23 -27.83 -5.05 40.48
CA THR A 23 -27.39 -6.22 41.24
C THR A 23 -28.32 -6.45 42.43
N THR A 24 -28.18 -7.62 43.05
CA THR A 24 -28.91 -7.98 44.27
C THR A 24 -28.58 -7.04 45.44
N SER A 25 -27.41 -6.39 45.42
CA SER A 25 -27.00 -5.35 46.38
C SER A 25 -27.57 -3.96 46.08
N GLY A 26 -28.27 -3.77 44.95
CA GLY A 26 -28.88 -2.49 44.55
C GLY A 26 -27.95 -1.57 43.75
N GLU A 27 -26.79 -2.04 43.30
CA GLU A 27 -25.89 -1.29 42.43
C GLU A 27 -26.35 -1.35 40.97
N CYS A 28 -26.19 -0.28 40.20
CA CYS A 28 -26.47 -0.32 38.77
C CYS A 28 -25.51 -1.29 38.05
N CYS A 29 -26.04 -2.11 37.15
CA CYS A 29 -25.22 -3.05 36.39
C CYS A 29 -24.34 -2.31 35.40
N ARG A 30 -23.05 -2.68 35.37
CA ARG A 30 -22.09 -2.20 34.36
C ARG A 30 -22.48 -2.69 32.96
N ALA A 31 -22.35 -1.83 31.96
CA ALA A 31 -22.47 -2.21 30.55
C ALA A 31 -21.08 -2.54 29.99
N CYS A 32 -21.03 -3.51 29.09
CA CYS A 32 -19.88 -3.77 28.25
C CYS A 32 -19.82 -2.71 27.15
N ASN A 33 -18.61 -2.27 26.78
CA ASN A 33 -18.42 -1.26 25.75
C ASN A 33 -18.53 -1.86 24.35
N LEU A 34 -18.44 -1.00 23.34
CA LEU A 34 -18.23 -1.44 21.95
C LEU A 34 -16.97 -2.30 21.87
N GLY A 35 -17.02 -3.40 21.11
CA GLY A 35 -15.93 -4.37 21.09
C GLY A 35 -15.95 -5.37 22.25
N GLU A 36 -16.83 -5.21 23.24
CA GLU A 36 -16.96 -6.13 24.37
C GLU A 36 -18.36 -6.75 24.43
N GLY A 37 -18.42 -8.02 24.79
CA GLY A 37 -19.66 -8.78 24.97
C GLY A 37 -19.82 -9.30 26.38
N VAL A 38 -21.08 -9.46 26.80
CA VAL A 38 -21.44 -10.02 28.11
C VAL A 38 -21.23 -11.53 28.12
N VAL A 39 -20.33 -12.00 28.97
CA VAL A 39 -20.14 -13.44 29.24
C VAL A 39 -20.91 -13.90 30.46
N GLN A 40 -21.09 -13.02 31.45
CA GLN A 40 -21.92 -13.26 32.61
C GLN A 40 -22.80 -12.04 32.89
N PRO A 41 -24.13 -12.18 32.87
CA PRO A 41 -25.02 -11.08 33.15
C PRO A 41 -24.99 -10.71 34.63
N CYS A 42 -25.34 -9.45 34.93
CA CYS A 42 -25.41 -9.01 36.33
C CYS A 42 -26.50 -9.75 37.12
N GLY A 43 -26.24 -9.98 38.40
CA GLY A 43 -27.15 -10.67 39.31
C GLY A 43 -26.73 -10.47 40.76
N VAL A 44 -26.11 -11.48 41.37
CA VAL A 44 -25.42 -11.28 42.66
C VAL A 44 -24.12 -10.49 42.49
N ASN A 45 -23.42 -10.75 41.39
CA ASN A 45 -22.20 -10.07 40.99
C ASN A 45 -22.48 -9.06 39.86
N GLN A 46 -21.52 -8.18 39.58
CA GLN A 46 -21.57 -7.27 38.44
C GLN A 46 -21.45 -8.01 37.10
N THR A 47 -21.86 -7.35 36.02
CA THR A 47 -21.67 -7.85 34.65
C THR A 47 -20.19 -8.13 34.38
N VAL A 48 -19.90 -9.26 33.75
CA VAL A 48 -18.55 -9.61 33.29
C VAL A 48 -18.54 -9.49 31.77
N CYS A 49 -17.57 -8.71 31.29
CA CYS A 49 -17.37 -8.40 29.88
C CYS A 49 -16.07 -9.04 29.39
N GLU A 50 -16.07 -9.53 28.17
CA GLU A 50 -14.86 -9.97 27.47
C GLU A 50 -14.79 -9.30 26.08
N PRO A 51 -13.58 -9.04 25.57
CA PRO A 51 -13.41 -8.52 24.21
C PRO A 51 -13.91 -9.55 23.19
N CYS A 52 -14.54 -9.06 22.14
CA CYS A 52 -14.96 -9.88 21.03
C CYS A 52 -13.75 -10.39 20.24
N LEU A 53 -13.87 -11.58 19.65
CA LEU A 53 -12.79 -12.17 18.87
C LEU A 53 -12.75 -11.55 17.46
N ASP A 54 -11.64 -10.88 17.15
CA ASP A 54 -11.39 -10.27 15.83
C ASP A 54 -11.70 -11.22 14.67
N SER A 55 -12.35 -10.70 13.62
CA SER A 55 -12.84 -11.43 12.43
C SER A 55 -13.86 -12.56 12.67
N VAL A 56 -14.26 -12.83 13.92
CA VAL A 56 -15.19 -13.92 14.26
C VAL A 56 -16.45 -13.41 14.94
N THR A 57 -16.32 -12.45 15.84
CA THR A 57 -17.45 -11.85 16.56
C THR A 57 -17.27 -10.34 16.75
N TYR A 58 -18.37 -9.62 16.89
CA TYR A 58 -18.40 -8.18 17.12
C TYR A 58 -19.48 -7.77 18.14
N SER A 59 -19.38 -6.55 18.66
CA SER A 59 -20.38 -5.90 19.52
C SER A 59 -20.45 -4.41 19.19
N ASP A 60 -21.56 -4.03 18.55
CA ASP A 60 -21.88 -2.69 18.06
C ASP A 60 -22.74 -1.87 19.04
N THR A 61 -23.02 -2.41 20.23
CA THR A 61 -23.84 -1.72 21.23
C THR A 61 -23.20 -1.75 22.61
N VAL A 62 -23.44 -0.69 23.39
CA VAL A 62 -23.06 -0.65 24.81
C VAL A 62 -24.18 -1.30 25.62
N SER A 63 -23.94 -2.53 26.11
CA SER A 63 -24.99 -3.36 26.71
C SER A 63 -24.54 -4.11 27.96
N ALA A 64 -25.44 -4.26 28.93
CA ALA A 64 -25.22 -5.10 30.12
C ALA A 64 -25.76 -6.53 29.95
N THR A 65 -26.35 -6.85 28.78
CA THR A 65 -26.93 -8.17 28.50
C THR A 65 -26.52 -8.79 27.18
N GLU A 66 -26.07 -8.01 26.19
CA GLU A 66 -25.74 -8.56 24.87
C GLU A 66 -24.34 -9.22 24.89
N PRO A 67 -24.23 -10.51 24.52
CA PRO A 67 -22.95 -11.14 24.22
C PRO A 67 -22.44 -10.68 22.84
N CYS A 68 -21.17 -10.98 22.54
CA CYS A 68 -20.63 -10.77 21.19
C CYS A 68 -21.46 -11.55 20.15
N LYS A 69 -21.78 -10.89 19.03
CA LYS A 69 -22.53 -11.44 17.90
C LYS A 69 -21.55 -12.05 16.90
N PRO A 70 -21.89 -13.16 16.23
CA PRO A 70 -21.04 -13.69 15.17
C PRO A 70 -21.01 -12.72 13.99
N CYS A 71 -19.84 -12.55 13.36
CA CYS A 71 -19.70 -11.73 12.16
C CYS A 71 -20.52 -12.29 11.00
N THR A 72 -21.09 -11.40 10.19
CA THR A 72 -21.73 -11.73 8.92
C THR A 72 -20.69 -12.30 7.95
N GLN A 73 -21.04 -13.41 7.28
CA GLN A 73 -20.20 -14.02 6.27
C GLN A 73 -20.68 -13.64 4.87
N CYS A 74 -19.84 -12.94 4.11
CA CYS A 74 -20.12 -12.63 2.72
C CYS A 74 -19.94 -13.89 1.86
N VAL A 75 -21.06 -14.48 1.42
CA VAL A 75 -21.09 -15.72 0.62
C VAL A 75 -21.80 -15.51 -0.71
N GLY A 76 -21.54 -16.40 -1.67
CA GLY A 76 -22.14 -16.33 -3.01
C GLY A 76 -21.48 -15.27 -3.88
N LEU A 77 -22.28 -14.40 -4.49
CA LEU A 77 -21.84 -13.29 -5.34
C LEU A 77 -21.58 -12.00 -4.56
N GLN A 78 -21.33 -12.12 -3.26
CA GLN A 78 -21.02 -11.00 -2.38
C GLN A 78 -19.55 -11.03 -1.98
N SER A 79 -18.98 -9.85 -1.82
CA SER A 79 -17.64 -9.61 -1.33
C SER A 79 -17.69 -8.67 -0.12
N MET A 80 -16.68 -8.79 0.73
CA MET A 80 -16.55 -7.98 1.92
C MET A 80 -16.01 -6.60 1.53
N SER A 81 -16.84 -5.56 1.67
CA SER A 81 -16.43 -4.17 1.43
C SER A 81 -15.77 -3.55 2.66
N ALA A 82 -16.20 -3.97 3.85
CA ALA A 82 -15.57 -3.61 5.12
C ALA A 82 -15.39 -4.86 5.98
N PRO A 83 -14.20 -5.07 6.56
CA PRO A 83 -13.93 -6.24 7.39
C PRO A 83 -14.71 -6.20 8.69
N CYS A 84 -15.04 -7.39 9.23
CA CYS A 84 -15.54 -7.48 10.59
C CYS A 84 -14.42 -7.16 11.56
N VAL A 85 -14.69 -6.26 12.49
CA VAL A 85 -13.80 -5.88 13.60
C VAL A 85 -14.57 -6.06 14.92
N GLU A 86 -13.88 -5.96 16.05
CA GLU A 86 -14.52 -6.22 17.35
C GLU A 86 -15.76 -5.32 17.60
N SER A 87 -15.77 -4.08 17.11
CA SER A 87 -16.85 -3.11 17.30
C SER A 87 -17.93 -3.10 16.21
N ASP A 88 -17.67 -3.67 15.03
CA ASP A 88 -18.49 -3.49 13.84
C ASP A 88 -18.54 -4.77 13.00
N ASP A 89 -19.72 -5.06 12.45
CA ASP A 89 -19.91 -6.22 11.59
C ASP A 89 -19.20 -6.08 10.24
N ALA A 90 -18.98 -7.20 9.55
CA ALA A 90 -18.62 -7.20 8.15
C ALA A 90 -19.73 -6.58 7.30
N VAL A 91 -19.35 -5.69 6.39
CA VAL A 91 -20.27 -5.15 5.38
C VAL A 91 -20.07 -5.91 4.08
N CYS A 92 -21.13 -6.56 3.61
CA CYS A 92 -21.14 -7.28 2.34
C CYS A 92 -21.76 -6.42 1.23
N ARG A 93 -21.12 -6.43 0.07
CA ARG A 93 -21.62 -5.84 -1.18
C ARG A 93 -21.50 -6.85 -2.31
N CYS A 94 -22.08 -6.57 -3.47
CA CYS A 94 -21.86 -7.44 -4.63
C CYS A 94 -20.36 -7.49 -4.97
N ALA A 95 -19.91 -8.66 -5.43
CA ALA A 95 -18.52 -8.84 -5.84
C ALA A 95 -18.19 -7.95 -7.04
N TYR A 96 -16.90 -7.70 -7.28
CA TYR A 96 -16.46 -6.96 -8.45
C TYR A 96 -17.00 -7.59 -9.75
N GLY A 97 -17.55 -6.76 -10.64
CA GLY A 97 -18.28 -7.23 -11.82
C GLY A 97 -19.75 -7.58 -11.55
N TYR A 98 -20.28 -7.26 -10.37
CA TYR A 98 -21.71 -7.40 -10.06
C TYR A 98 -22.27 -6.15 -9.37
N TYR A 99 -23.53 -5.83 -9.64
CA TYR A 99 -24.31 -4.79 -8.97
C TYR A 99 -25.56 -5.39 -8.31
N GLN A 100 -26.07 -4.74 -7.26
CA GLN A 100 -27.30 -5.11 -6.60
C GLN A 100 -28.50 -4.57 -7.40
N ASP A 101 -29.33 -5.48 -7.86
CA ASP A 101 -30.58 -5.13 -8.52
C ASP A 101 -31.64 -4.79 -7.48
N GLU A 102 -31.94 -3.50 -7.30
CA GLU A 102 -32.91 -2.97 -6.33
C GLU A 102 -34.24 -3.75 -6.26
N PRO A 103 -34.88 -4.15 -7.38
CA PRO A 103 -36.13 -4.91 -7.33
C PRO A 103 -36.01 -6.32 -6.76
N SER A 104 -34.87 -6.99 -6.96
CA SER A 104 -34.66 -8.39 -6.54
C SER A 104 -33.75 -8.55 -5.33
N GLY A 105 -33.07 -7.48 -4.91
CA GLY A 105 -32.04 -7.50 -3.87
C GLY A 105 -30.85 -8.40 -4.18
N SER A 106 -30.77 -8.93 -5.41
CA SER A 106 -29.81 -9.95 -5.84
C SER A 106 -28.66 -9.32 -6.64
N CYS A 107 -27.47 -9.90 -6.53
CA CYS A 107 -26.32 -9.47 -7.32
C CYS A 107 -26.45 -9.95 -8.77
N LYS A 108 -26.43 -9.03 -9.72
CA LYS A 108 -26.44 -9.28 -11.17
C LYS A 108 -25.11 -8.85 -11.77
N GLU A 109 -24.68 -9.57 -12.80
CA GLU A 109 -23.44 -9.28 -13.51
C GLU A 109 -23.55 -7.91 -14.21
N CYS A 110 -22.48 -7.13 -14.12
CA CYS A 110 -22.37 -5.85 -14.80
C CYS A 110 -22.36 -6.08 -16.32
N ARG A 111 -23.03 -5.20 -17.05
CA ARG A 111 -23.03 -5.23 -18.51
C ARG A 111 -21.64 -4.99 -19.07
N VAL A 112 -21.27 -5.81 -20.04
CA VAL A 112 -20.08 -5.64 -20.86
C VAL A 112 -20.38 -4.67 -22.01
N CYS A 113 -19.50 -3.69 -22.21
CA CYS A 113 -19.49 -2.85 -23.39
C CYS A 113 -18.81 -3.64 -24.52
N GLU A 114 -19.56 -3.90 -25.59
CA GLU A 114 -19.07 -4.63 -26.76
C GLU A 114 -18.07 -3.80 -27.56
N VAL A 115 -17.36 -4.43 -28.49
CA VAL A 115 -16.45 -3.71 -29.41
C VAL A 115 -17.17 -2.57 -30.12
N GLY A 116 -16.53 -1.40 -30.21
CA GLY A 116 -17.17 -0.18 -30.72
C GLY A 116 -17.95 0.62 -29.68
N PHE A 117 -18.11 0.08 -28.47
CA PHE A 117 -18.71 0.76 -27.33
C PHE A 117 -17.69 0.85 -26.19
N GLY A 118 -17.75 1.94 -25.44
CA GLY A 118 -16.90 2.17 -24.27
C GLY A 118 -17.73 2.47 -23.04
N LEU A 119 -17.08 2.37 -21.89
CA LEU A 119 -17.64 2.73 -20.61
C LEU A 119 -17.99 4.23 -20.54
N MET A 120 -19.27 4.52 -20.28
CA MET A 120 -19.76 5.87 -19.97
C MET A 120 -19.96 6.06 -18.45
N PHE A 121 -20.59 5.07 -17.79
CA PHE A 121 -20.71 5.05 -16.33
C PHE A 121 -20.28 3.68 -15.78
N PRO A 122 -19.40 3.67 -14.77
CA PRO A 122 -18.91 2.44 -14.15
C PRO A 122 -20.02 1.67 -13.46
N CYS A 123 -19.87 0.36 -13.41
CA CYS A 123 -20.69 -0.47 -12.53
C CYS A 123 -20.45 -0.09 -11.07
N GLN A 124 -21.52 0.18 -10.32
CA GLN A 124 -21.50 0.51 -8.90
C GLN A 124 -22.39 -0.45 -8.12
N ASP A 125 -22.47 -0.27 -6.80
CA ASP A 125 -23.20 -1.21 -5.93
C ASP A 125 -24.69 -1.38 -6.29
N SER A 126 -25.33 -0.36 -6.86
CA SER A 126 -26.75 -0.39 -7.26
C SER A 126 -26.99 0.08 -8.70
N GLN A 127 -25.93 0.19 -9.50
CA GLN A 127 -25.98 0.68 -10.88
C GLN A 127 -25.22 -0.27 -11.81
N ASP A 128 -25.91 -0.72 -12.86
CA ASP A 128 -25.31 -1.45 -13.98
C ASP A 128 -24.37 -0.54 -14.79
N THR A 129 -23.39 -1.15 -15.46
CA THR A 129 -22.54 -0.47 -16.44
C THR A 129 -23.39 0.20 -17.51
N VAL A 130 -23.07 1.45 -17.82
CA VAL A 130 -23.67 2.18 -18.95
C VAL A 130 -22.59 2.35 -20.02
N CYS A 131 -22.89 1.90 -21.23
CA CYS A 131 -22.00 1.98 -22.37
C CYS A 131 -22.47 3.05 -23.36
N GLU A 132 -21.52 3.70 -24.01
CA GLU A 132 -21.77 4.60 -25.15
C GLU A 132 -21.05 4.10 -26.40
N GLU A 133 -21.58 4.45 -27.57
CA GLU A 133 -20.89 4.22 -28.84
C GLU A 133 -19.68 5.16 -28.94
N CYS A 134 -18.55 4.65 -29.43
CA CYS A 134 -17.35 5.47 -29.47
C CYS A 134 -17.49 6.65 -30.44
N PRO A 135 -17.34 7.90 -29.94
CA PRO A 135 -17.41 9.08 -30.79
C PRO A 135 -16.25 9.14 -31.79
N GLU A 136 -16.38 9.98 -32.82
CA GLU A 136 -15.33 10.18 -33.82
C GLU A 136 -13.99 10.54 -33.16
N GLY A 137 -12.91 9.90 -33.64
CA GLY A 137 -11.58 10.06 -33.05
C GLY A 137 -11.32 9.18 -31.82
N THR A 138 -12.23 8.26 -31.49
CA THR A 138 -12.01 7.24 -30.45
C THR A 138 -12.37 5.83 -30.93
N PHE A 139 -11.88 4.81 -30.22
CA PHE A 139 -12.14 3.41 -30.52
C PHE A 139 -12.18 2.52 -29.26
N SER A 140 -12.80 1.35 -29.38
CA SER A 140 -12.79 0.28 -28.37
C SER A 140 -12.67 -1.08 -29.10
N SER A 141 -11.53 -1.76 -28.91
CA SER A 141 -11.21 -3.02 -29.59
C SER A 141 -11.61 -4.28 -28.83
N ASP A 142 -11.92 -4.15 -27.55
CA ASP A 142 -12.11 -5.27 -26.63
C ASP A 142 -13.42 -5.13 -25.87
N ALA A 143 -14.16 -6.24 -25.75
CA ALA A 143 -15.43 -6.24 -25.02
C ALA A 143 -15.17 -6.38 -23.51
N ASN A 144 -15.43 -5.33 -22.74
CA ASN A 144 -15.29 -5.33 -21.28
C ASN A 144 -16.20 -4.28 -20.60
N PHE A 145 -16.27 -4.28 -19.27
CA PHE A 145 -17.17 -3.39 -18.51
C PHE A 145 -16.45 -2.23 -17.80
N VAL A 146 -15.16 -2.00 -18.11
CA VAL A 146 -14.27 -1.10 -17.35
C VAL A 146 -13.59 -0.05 -18.22
N ASP A 147 -13.41 -0.32 -19.51
CA ASP A 147 -12.63 0.51 -20.41
C ASP A 147 -13.53 1.51 -21.13
N PRO A 148 -13.22 2.82 -21.07
CA PRO A 148 -13.86 3.83 -21.90
C PRO A 148 -13.36 3.77 -23.34
N CYS A 149 -13.99 4.53 -24.24
CA CYS A 149 -13.47 4.70 -25.59
C CYS A 149 -12.10 5.39 -25.56
N LEU A 150 -11.11 4.75 -26.19
CA LEU A 150 -9.73 5.21 -26.22
C LEU A 150 -9.52 6.17 -27.39
N PRO A 151 -8.70 7.23 -27.24
CA PRO A 151 -8.40 8.12 -28.35
C PRO A 151 -7.62 7.39 -29.44
N CYS A 152 -7.94 7.68 -30.71
CA CYS A 152 -7.22 7.15 -31.85
C CYS A 152 -5.79 7.69 -31.91
N THR A 153 -4.85 6.84 -32.34
CA THR A 153 -3.50 7.21 -32.70
C THR A 153 -3.49 8.18 -33.89
N THR A 154 -2.66 9.22 -33.81
CA THR A 154 -2.41 10.17 -34.91
C THR A 154 -0.99 9.99 -35.43
N CYS A 155 -0.82 9.76 -36.73
CA CYS A 155 0.49 9.55 -37.32
C CYS A 155 1.35 10.82 -37.32
N GLU A 156 2.64 10.65 -37.05
CA GLU A 156 3.62 11.74 -37.08
C GLU A 156 4.00 12.14 -38.53
N GLU A 157 4.71 13.27 -38.70
CA GLU A 157 5.06 13.82 -40.03
C GLU A 157 5.93 12.88 -40.89
N ASN A 158 6.69 11.99 -40.23
CA ASN A 158 7.54 10.97 -40.84
C ASN A 158 6.86 9.60 -40.97
N GLU A 159 5.56 9.52 -40.70
CA GLU A 159 4.76 8.31 -40.81
C GLU A 159 3.66 8.48 -41.86
N VAL A 160 3.20 7.36 -42.42
CA VAL A 160 2.02 7.33 -43.29
C VAL A 160 0.96 6.49 -42.64
N LEU A 161 -0.27 7.02 -42.63
CA LEU A 161 -1.47 6.31 -42.23
C LEU A 161 -1.71 5.12 -43.18
N VAL A 162 -1.60 3.92 -42.63
CA VAL A 162 -1.84 2.64 -43.34
C VAL A 162 -3.31 2.25 -43.23
N LYS A 163 -3.91 2.49 -42.06
CA LYS A 163 -5.28 2.15 -41.75
C LYS A 163 -5.89 3.29 -40.95
N GLU A 164 -7.07 3.74 -41.37
CA GLU A 164 -7.82 4.76 -40.65
C GLU A 164 -8.38 4.20 -39.34
N CYS A 165 -8.51 5.06 -38.33
CA CYS A 165 -9.18 4.71 -37.10
C CYS A 165 -10.68 4.50 -37.35
N THR A 166 -11.26 3.55 -36.63
CA THR A 166 -12.71 3.29 -36.61
C THR A 166 -13.15 3.12 -35.17
N ALA A 167 -14.46 3.14 -34.89
CA ALA A 167 -14.98 2.92 -33.53
C ALA A 167 -14.49 1.59 -32.91
N VAL A 168 -14.11 0.59 -33.70
CA VAL A 168 -13.70 -0.75 -33.22
C VAL A 168 -12.19 -1.00 -33.30
N SER A 169 -11.40 -0.11 -33.90
CA SER A 169 -9.96 -0.34 -34.07
C SER A 169 -9.19 0.95 -34.28
N ASP A 170 -8.00 1.00 -33.68
CA ASP A 170 -7.09 2.13 -33.82
C ASP A 170 -6.61 2.35 -35.26
N ALA A 171 -6.08 3.55 -35.51
CA ALA A 171 -5.28 3.87 -36.67
C ALA A 171 -3.93 3.13 -36.64
N GLU A 172 -3.45 2.72 -37.81
CA GLU A 172 -2.13 2.11 -37.95
C GLU A 172 -1.23 3.05 -38.77
N CYS A 173 -0.08 3.40 -38.19
CA CYS A 173 0.93 4.25 -38.81
C CYS A 173 2.14 3.42 -39.23
N ARG A 174 2.81 3.84 -40.31
CA ARG A 174 4.04 3.21 -40.79
C ARG A 174 5.10 4.26 -41.10
N ASP A 175 6.27 4.09 -40.49
CA ASP A 175 7.44 4.91 -40.74
C ASP A 175 7.82 5.00 -42.22
N LEU A 176 8.05 6.23 -42.68
CA LEU A 176 8.78 6.53 -43.89
C LEU A 176 10.28 6.50 -43.58
N HIS A 177 10.86 5.30 -43.47
CA HIS A 177 12.33 5.20 -43.47
C HIS A 177 12.88 5.76 -44.80
N PRO A 178 13.89 6.67 -44.79
CA PRO A 178 14.49 7.20 -45.99
C PRO A 178 15.43 6.17 -46.59
N ARG A 179 14.86 5.20 -47.31
CA ARG A 179 15.60 4.32 -48.22
C ARG A 179 15.53 4.83 -49.65
N TRP A 180 15.73 6.13 -49.84
CA TRP A 180 16.32 6.70 -51.05
C TRP A 180 17.30 7.79 -50.63
N THR A 181 18.49 7.37 -50.18
CA THR A 181 19.68 8.17 -50.49
C THR A 181 19.74 8.23 -52.02
N THR A 182 19.40 9.39 -52.56
CA THR A 182 19.74 9.81 -53.91
C THR A 182 21.14 9.32 -54.24
N HIS A 183 21.27 8.27 -55.04
CA HIS A 183 22.49 8.05 -55.80
C HIS A 183 22.56 9.21 -56.79
N THR A 184 23.27 10.26 -56.40
CA THR A 184 23.63 11.37 -57.27
C THR A 184 24.30 10.80 -58.52
N PRO A 185 23.81 11.07 -59.74
CA PRO A 185 24.55 10.70 -60.94
C PRO A 185 25.73 11.68 -61.09
N SER A 186 26.93 11.24 -60.74
CA SER A 186 28.16 11.97 -61.05
C SER A 186 28.46 11.82 -62.55
N LEU A 187 28.06 12.81 -63.34
CA LEU A 187 28.65 13.09 -64.65
C LEU A 187 29.97 13.84 -64.43
N VAL A 188 31.09 13.26 -64.90
CA VAL A 188 32.10 13.82 -65.83
C VAL A 188 33.43 13.07 -65.67
N GLY A 189 33.75 12.25 -66.68
CA GLY A 189 35.00 12.26 -67.46
C GLY A 189 36.33 11.86 -66.82
N SER A 190 36.86 10.69 -67.22
CA SER A 190 38.12 10.62 -67.98
C SER A 190 38.49 9.19 -68.41
N ASP A 191 38.83 9.11 -69.70
CA ASP A 191 39.73 8.20 -70.42
C ASP A 191 39.63 6.66 -70.34
N SER A 192 39.52 6.10 -71.55
CA SER A 192 39.71 4.72 -72.03
C SER A 192 41.14 4.17 -71.78
N PRO A 193 41.50 2.91 -72.15
CA PRO A 193 40.73 1.85 -72.85
C PRO A 193 40.72 0.46 -72.19
N GLU A 194 39.82 -0.40 -72.68
CA GLU A 194 39.74 -1.85 -72.43
C GLU A 194 41.04 -2.62 -72.72
N PRO A 195 41.11 -3.87 -72.25
CA PRO A 195 41.08 -4.95 -73.24
C PRO A 195 40.18 -6.15 -72.86
N ILE A 196 39.25 -6.46 -73.77
CA ILE A 196 39.05 -7.75 -74.46
C ILE A 196 39.64 -9.00 -73.76
N THR A 197 38.82 -9.97 -73.35
CA THR A 197 38.71 -11.30 -74.03
C THR A 197 37.73 -12.27 -73.36
N ARG A 198 36.74 -12.71 -74.16
CA ARG A 198 36.32 -14.12 -74.39
C ARG A 198 35.62 -14.92 -73.26
N ASP A 199 34.30 -15.04 -73.42
CA ASP A 199 33.54 -16.32 -73.34
C ASP A 199 34.22 -17.44 -74.18
N PRO A 200 33.96 -18.77 -74.04
CA PRO A 200 32.60 -19.36 -73.91
C PRO A 200 32.48 -20.77 -73.23
N PHE A 201 31.25 -21.33 -73.33
CA PHE A 201 30.77 -22.73 -73.24
C PHE A 201 30.17 -23.17 -71.88
N ASN A 202 28.83 -23.32 -71.79
CA ASN A 202 27.99 -24.50 -72.16
C ASN A 202 28.27 -25.71 -71.26
N THR A 203 27.34 -26.52 -70.76
CA THR A 203 25.88 -26.68 -70.87
C THR A 203 25.52 -27.79 -69.85
N GLU A 204 24.28 -27.75 -69.34
CA GLU A 204 23.45 -28.92 -68.96
C GLU A 204 23.45 -29.56 -67.55
N VAL A 205 22.20 -29.70 -67.07
CA VAL A 205 21.58 -30.82 -66.30
C VAL A 205 21.41 -30.65 -64.77
N MET A 206 20.14 -30.41 -64.39
CA MET A 206 19.48 -30.74 -63.11
C MET A 206 19.35 -32.29 -62.96
N PRO A 207 19.15 -32.92 -61.77
CA PRO A 207 18.28 -32.43 -60.70
C PRO A 207 18.65 -32.79 -59.22
N SER A 208 17.96 -32.06 -58.31
CA SER A 208 17.42 -32.49 -57.00
C SER A 208 18.27 -32.73 -55.74
N THR A 209 17.73 -32.13 -54.67
CA THR A 209 17.64 -32.55 -53.24
C THR A 209 18.73 -32.18 -52.22
N LEU A 210 18.36 -31.13 -51.45
CA LEU A 210 18.38 -30.95 -50.00
C LEU A 210 19.70 -30.97 -49.19
N ALA A 211 19.72 -29.98 -48.27
CA ALA A 211 20.51 -29.77 -47.07
C ALA A 211 21.78 -28.91 -47.22
N ASP A 212 21.64 -27.69 -46.70
CA ASP A 212 22.63 -26.62 -46.60
C ASP A 212 23.97 -27.06 -46.00
N THR A 213 25.06 -26.62 -46.63
CA THR A 213 26.41 -26.60 -46.04
C THR A 213 26.87 -25.16 -45.89
N VAL A 214 27.24 -24.85 -44.65
CA VAL A 214 27.89 -23.66 -44.12
C VAL A 214 29.19 -23.32 -44.87
N THR A 215 29.44 -22.05 -45.23
CA THR A 215 30.67 -21.31 -44.83
C THR A 215 30.69 -19.84 -45.27
N THR A 216 30.79 -18.99 -44.24
CA THR A 216 31.46 -17.69 -44.06
C THR A 216 32.20 -17.06 -45.25
N ILE A 217 31.92 -15.78 -45.54
CA ILE A 217 32.88 -14.66 -45.61
C ILE A 217 32.11 -13.33 -45.41
N MET A 218 32.72 -12.42 -44.66
CA MET A 218 32.17 -11.16 -44.13
C MET A 218 31.89 -10.10 -45.20
N GLY A 219 30.80 -9.36 -45.02
CA GLY A 219 30.49 -8.11 -45.70
C GLY A 219 29.31 -7.41 -45.02
N SER A 220 29.59 -6.26 -44.39
CA SER A 220 28.67 -5.38 -43.66
C SER A 220 27.48 -4.90 -44.49
N SER A 221 26.24 -5.00 -43.97
CA SER A 221 25.27 -3.89 -43.77
C SER A 221 23.81 -4.34 -43.51
N GLN A 222 23.21 -3.78 -42.43
CA GLN A 222 21.77 -3.64 -42.09
C GLN A 222 20.97 -4.86 -41.57
N PRO A 223 19.92 -4.69 -40.72
CA PRO A 223 19.05 -3.51 -40.56
C PRO A 223 18.96 -2.92 -39.14
N VAL A 224 18.82 -1.60 -39.07
CA VAL A 224 18.39 -0.89 -37.85
C VAL A 224 16.89 -1.12 -37.70
N VAL A 225 16.56 -2.12 -36.88
CA VAL A 225 15.31 -2.17 -36.13
C VAL A 225 15.60 -1.39 -34.85
N SER A 226 14.77 -0.41 -34.52
CA SER A 226 14.84 0.29 -33.24
C SER A 226 14.37 -0.65 -32.10
N ARG A 227 15.18 -1.67 -31.82
CA ARG A 227 15.17 -2.48 -30.60
C ARG A 227 16.36 -2.01 -29.76
N GLY A 228 16.25 -0.81 -29.22
CA GLY A 228 17.36 -0.10 -28.57
C GLY A 228 17.30 -0.03 -27.05
N THR A 229 16.26 -0.53 -26.39
CA THR A 229 16.10 -0.39 -24.92
C THR A 229 15.89 -1.71 -24.16
N ALA A 230 15.53 -2.81 -24.84
CA ALA A 230 15.29 -4.10 -24.17
C ALA A 230 16.56 -4.93 -23.93
N ASP A 231 17.58 -4.85 -24.81
CA ASP A 231 18.79 -5.68 -24.70
C ASP A 231 19.80 -5.15 -23.66
N ASN A 232 19.64 -3.89 -23.23
CA ASN A 232 20.41 -3.31 -22.13
C ASN A 232 19.63 -3.29 -20.80
N LEU A 233 18.35 -3.68 -20.81
CA LEU A 233 17.50 -3.63 -19.62
C LEU A 233 17.95 -4.67 -18.58
N ILE A 234 18.29 -5.87 -19.04
CA ILE A 234 18.70 -7.00 -18.19
C ILE A 234 20.03 -6.71 -17.45
N PRO A 235 21.14 -6.31 -18.11
CA PRO A 235 22.39 -6.01 -17.41
C PRO A 235 22.30 -4.76 -16.52
N VAL A 236 21.48 -3.75 -16.89
CA VAL A 236 21.22 -2.57 -16.05
C VAL A 236 20.45 -2.97 -14.79
N TYR A 237 19.41 -3.80 -14.93
CA TYR A 237 18.63 -4.28 -13.79
C TYR A 237 19.46 -5.15 -12.84
N CYS A 238 20.30 -6.05 -13.37
CA CYS A 238 21.23 -6.84 -12.55
C CYS A 238 22.24 -5.96 -11.80
N SER A 239 22.73 -4.88 -12.42
CA SER A 239 23.66 -3.94 -11.79
C SER A 239 22.99 -3.14 -10.67
N ILE A 240 21.74 -2.70 -10.88
CA ILE A 240 20.94 -1.99 -9.86
C ILE A 240 20.59 -2.92 -8.70
N LEU A 241 20.15 -4.15 -8.97
CA LEU A 241 19.86 -5.15 -7.93
C LEU A 241 21.12 -5.47 -7.11
N ALA A 242 22.28 -5.64 -7.76
CA ALA A 242 23.54 -5.85 -7.05
C ALA A 242 23.90 -4.67 -6.13
N ALA A 243 23.71 -3.43 -6.61
CA ALA A 243 23.96 -2.23 -5.81
C ALA A 243 23.01 -2.13 -4.59
N VAL A 244 21.73 -2.47 -4.76
CA VAL A 244 20.74 -2.49 -3.67
C VAL A 244 21.11 -3.55 -2.63
N VAL A 245 21.49 -4.76 -3.07
CA VAL A 245 21.91 -5.84 -2.15
C VAL A 245 23.17 -5.45 -1.38
N VAL A 246 24.18 -4.88 -2.04
CA VAL A 246 25.40 -4.39 -1.37
C VAL A 246 25.07 -3.26 -0.39
N GLY A 247 24.17 -2.34 -0.76
CA GLY A 247 23.69 -1.28 0.12
C GLY A 247 22.97 -1.80 1.37
N LEU A 248 22.11 -2.82 1.23
CA LEU A 248 21.42 -3.45 2.36
C LEU A 248 22.38 -4.20 3.28
N VAL A 249 23.37 -4.92 2.72
CA VAL A 249 24.41 -5.60 3.51
C VAL A 249 25.25 -4.57 4.28
N ALA A 250 25.65 -3.48 3.63
CA ALA A 250 26.37 -2.38 4.28
C ALA A 250 25.53 -1.69 5.36
N TYR A 251 24.23 -1.49 5.12
CA TYR A 251 23.30 -0.93 6.11
C TYR A 251 23.14 -1.86 7.32
N ILE A 252 22.98 -3.17 7.12
CA ILE A 252 22.90 -4.15 8.22
C ILE A 252 24.22 -4.19 9.00
N ALA A 253 25.37 -4.15 8.32
CA ALA A 253 26.68 -4.09 8.96
C ALA A 253 26.85 -2.78 9.75
N PHE A 254 26.47 -1.64 9.19
CA PHE A 254 26.51 -0.34 9.86
C PHE A 254 25.56 -0.29 11.06
N LYS A 255 24.35 -0.84 10.94
CA LYS A 255 23.38 -0.94 12.02
C LYS A 255 23.89 -1.85 13.13
N ARG A 256 24.46 -3.02 12.80
CA ARG A 256 25.12 -3.90 13.79
C ARG A 256 26.33 -3.23 14.44
N TRP A 257 27.13 -2.50 13.66
CA TRP A 257 28.28 -1.74 14.18
C TRP A 257 27.84 -0.64 15.15
N ASN A 258 26.80 0.13 14.81
CA ASN A 258 26.25 1.16 15.68
C ASN A 258 25.58 0.57 16.93
N SER A 259 24.87 -0.55 16.81
CA SER A 259 24.33 -1.27 17.98
C SER A 259 25.44 -1.77 18.91
N CYS A 260 26.53 -2.33 18.38
CA CYS A 260 27.70 -2.70 19.19
C CYS A 260 28.41 -1.48 19.80
N LYS A 261 28.46 -0.35 19.08
CA LYS A 261 29.04 0.91 19.57
C LYS A 261 28.21 1.52 20.71
N GLN A 262 26.88 1.51 20.61
CA GLN A 262 26.00 1.97 21.70
C GLN A 262 26.06 1.04 22.92
N ASN A 263 26.16 -0.28 22.72
CA ASN A 263 26.27 -1.22 23.83
C ASN A 263 27.60 -1.10 24.60
N LYS A 264 28.65 -0.56 23.96
CA LYS A 264 29.95 -0.30 24.62
C LYS A 264 29.96 1.00 25.43
N GLN A 265 29.07 1.95 25.14
CA GLN A 265 28.92 3.20 25.90
C GLN A 265 27.99 3.06 27.12
N GLY A 266 27.12 2.04 27.15
CA GLY A 266 26.21 1.76 28.28
C GLY A 266 26.85 1.09 29.50
N ALA A 267 28.06 0.53 29.39
CA ALA A 267 28.73 -0.16 30.49
C ALA A 267 29.66 0.72 31.34
N ASN A 268 29.92 1.97 30.93
CA ASN A 268 30.88 2.84 31.64
C ASN A 268 30.26 3.98 32.45
N ASN A 269 28.93 4.01 32.58
CA ASN A 269 28.23 5.02 33.36
C ASN A 269 27.34 4.34 34.41
N ARG A 270 27.92 3.97 35.56
CA ARG A 270 27.16 3.83 36.81
C ARG A 270 27.63 4.91 37.80
N PRO A 271 26.72 5.62 38.50
CA PRO A 271 27.07 6.84 39.22
C PRO A 271 27.84 6.55 40.51
N VAL A 272 28.91 7.33 40.71
CA VAL A 272 29.51 7.62 42.02
C VAL A 272 28.44 8.32 42.88
N ASN A 273 28.00 7.67 43.95
CA ASN A 273 27.24 8.33 45.01
C ASN A 273 28.18 8.59 46.18
N GLN A 274 28.23 9.86 46.59
CA GLN A 274 29.13 10.39 47.60
C GLN A 274 28.74 9.92 49.01
N THR A 275 29.78 9.61 49.78
CA THR A 275 29.78 9.27 51.21
C THR A 275 29.28 10.43 52.10
N PRO A 276 28.85 10.12 53.33
CA PRO A 276 29.65 10.57 54.48
C PRO A 276 29.97 9.43 55.48
N SER A 277 31.15 9.54 56.09
CA SER A 277 31.77 8.67 57.12
C SER A 277 31.21 8.95 58.53
N PRO A 278 31.62 8.28 59.65
CA PRO A 278 32.34 7.00 59.85
C PRO A 278 31.64 6.04 60.85
N GLU A 279 32.08 4.78 60.95
CA GLU A 279 32.49 4.11 62.20
C GLU A 279 33.07 2.70 61.90
N GLY A 280 33.96 2.21 62.77
CA GLY A 280 34.82 1.03 62.60
C GLY A 280 34.06 -0.27 62.32
N GLU A 281 34.67 -1.40 61.99
CA GLU A 281 35.92 -1.95 62.51
C GLU A 281 36.18 -3.35 61.90
N LYS A 282 37.46 -3.75 61.88
CA LYS A 282 38.02 -5.12 61.88
C LYS A 282 37.81 -6.10 60.69
N LEU A 283 38.95 -6.28 60.01
CA LEU A 283 39.69 -7.53 59.75
C LEU A 283 39.42 -8.36 58.47
N HIS A 284 40.50 -8.38 57.67
CA HIS A 284 41.17 -9.53 57.01
C HIS A 284 40.37 -10.38 56.02
N SER A 285 40.74 -10.30 54.73
CA SER A 285 41.62 -11.26 54.02
C SER A 285 40.83 -12.51 53.60
N ASP A 286 40.90 -13.06 52.40
CA ASP A 286 41.85 -12.96 51.30
C ASP A 286 41.16 -13.51 50.03
N SER A 287 41.81 -13.26 48.90
CA SER A 287 41.69 -13.86 47.57
C SER A 287 41.25 -15.35 47.57
N GLY A 288 40.58 -15.93 46.59
CA GLY A 288 40.38 -15.66 45.16
C GLY A 288 40.17 -17.02 44.45
N ILE A 289 39.68 -16.99 43.20
CA ILE A 289 39.84 -18.03 42.14
C ILE A 289 39.27 -19.44 42.46
N SER A 290 38.70 -20.29 41.60
CA SER A 290 38.19 -20.34 40.21
C SER A 290 37.70 -21.79 39.99
N VAL A 291 36.95 -22.01 38.91
CA VAL A 291 36.71 -23.27 38.16
C VAL A 291 35.99 -24.48 38.80
N ASP A 292 34.80 -24.72 38.23
CA ASP A 292 34.37 -25.90 37.46
C ASP A 292 34.47 -27.36 37.98
N SER A 293 33.30 -28.00 37.85
CA SER A 293 33.06 -29.33 37.25
C SER A 293 33.29 -30.63 38.03
N GLN A 294 32.17 -31.39 38.07
CA GLN A 294 32.01 -32.84 37.84
C GLN A 294 32.11 -33.87 39.00
N SER A 295 30.97 -34.56 39.19
CA SER A 295 30.81 -36.04 39.08
C SER A 295 30.74 -36.93 40.35
N LEU A 296 29.56 -37.57 40.47
CA LEU A 296 29.23 -38.98 40.77
C LEU A 296 29.40 -39.64 42.17
N HIS A 297 28.40 -40.51 42.43
CA HIS A 297 28.29 -41.66 43.37
C HIS A 297 27.94 -41.33 44.84
N ASP A 298 27.07 -42.03 45.58
CA ASP A 298 26.27 -43.25 45.36
C ASP A 298 25.23 -43.44 46.51
N GLN A 299 24.28 -44.37 46.33
CA GLN A 299 23.50 -45.15 47.32
C GLN A 299 21.97 -44.93 47.48
N GLN A 300 21.26 -46.06 47.45
CA GLN A 300 19.82 -46.35 47.41
C GLN A 300 19.57 -47.70 48.18
N PRO A 301 18.35 -48.27 48.45
CA PRO A 301 17.03 -47.86 49.04
C PRO A 301 16.66 -48.77 50.27
N PRO A 302 15.40 -49.24 50.64
CA PRO A 302 14.17 -49.69 49.89
C PRO A 302 12.79 -49.11 50.36
N GLY A 303 11.78 -48.96 49.46
CA GLY A 303 10.54 -49.78 49.37
C GLY A 303 9.27 -48.90 49.59
N GLN A 304 8.08 -49.01 48.96
CA GLN A 304 7.35 -50.14 48.36
C GLN A 304 6.09 -49.62 47.56
N SER A 305 5.81 -50.22 46.39
CA SER A 305 4.50 -50.49 45.70
C SER A 305 3.41 -49.38 45.54
N THR A 306 2.69 -49.21 44.42
CA THR A 306 1.80 -50.23 43.78
C THR A 306 1.24 -49.77 42.40
N GLN A 307 1.42 -50.64 41.37
CA GLN A 307 0.53 -51.07 40.25
C GLN A 307 -0.11 -50.09 39.22
N GLY A 308 0.14 -50.38 37.92
CA GLY A 308 -0.60 -49.93 36.71
C GLY A 308 -1.89 -50.74 36.44
N PRO A 309 -2.44 -50.87 35.20
CA PRO A 309 -1.77 -51.09 33.89
C PRO A 309 -2.31 -50.22 32.71
N GLY A 310 -1.60 -49.99 31.59
CA GLY A 310 -1.44 -50.85 30.38
C GLY A 310 -2.63 -50.66 29.40
N ARG A 311 -2.58 -50.57 28.06
CA ARG A 311 -1.70 -50.98 26.93
C ARG A 311 -2.43 -50.41 25.66
N THR A 312 -1.88 -49.91 24.55
CA THR A 312 -1.12 -50.58 23.47
C THR A 312 -0.73 -49.54 22.40
N LYS A 313 0.54 -49.56 21.95
CA LYS A 313 1.01 -48.98 20.69
C LYS A 313 0.62 -49.87 19.50
N ARG A 314 0.26 -49.27 18.36
CA ARG A 314 0.47 -49.84 17.02
C ARG A 314 1.35 -48.87 16.22
N VAL A 315 2.39 -49.41 15.59
CA VAL A 315 3.35 -48.75 14.71
C VAL A 315 3.11 -49.26 13.29
N LEU A 316 3.03 -48.34 12.31
CA LEU A 316 3.35 -48.49 10.88
C LEU A 316 3.25 -47.06 10.29
N GLN A 317 4.34 -46.29 10.22
CA GLN A 317 5.36 -46.20 9.15
C GLN A 317 4.90 -45.42 7.90
N GLY A 318 5.59 -44.30 7.64
CA GLY A 318 5.79 -43.71 6.31
C GLY A 318 5.10 -42.37 6.06
N GLY A 319 5.88 -41.28 5.94
CA GLY A 319 5.36 -40.00 5.43
C GLY A 319 6.18 -38.79 5.85
N GLN A 320 7.08 -38.38 4.96
CA GLN A 320 8.07 -37.31 5.09
C GLN A 320 7.40 -35.94 4.85
N GLY A 321 7.69 -34.94 5.69
CA GLY A 321 7.22 -33.57 5.52
C GLY A 321 7.80 -32.63 6.57
N HIS A 322 8.61 -31.68 6.12
CA HIS A 322 9.51 -30.84 6.91
C HIS A 322 8.79 -29.70 7.66
N LEU A 323 9.45 -29.24 8.73
CA LEU A 323 9.08 -28.22 9.70
C LEU A 323 8.39 -26.97 9.12
N GLY A 324 7.32 -26.55 9.81
CA GLY A 324 6.89 -25.16 9.84
C GLY A 324 7.69 -24.37 10.87
N ASP A 325 8.02 -23.14 10.51
CA ASP A 325 8.45 -22.08 11.43
C ASP A 325 7.69 -20.80 11.10
N GLY A 326 7.37 -20.05 12.15
CA GLY A 326 6.32 -19.04 12.21
C GLY A 326 6.51 -17.80 11.35
N PHE A 327 5.38 -17.28 10.89
CA PHE A 327 5.23 -15.91 10.40
C PHE A 327 4.99 -14.96 11.58
N ASN A 328 5.88 -13.97 11.74
CA ASN A 328 5.70 -12.78 12.57
C ASN A 328 5.42 -11.60 11.62
N PRO A 329 4.34 -10.81 11.82
CA PRO A 329 3.96 -9.75 10.89
C PRO A 329 4.77 -8.49 11.16
N THR A 330 5.68 -8.15 10.27
CA THR A 330 6.11 -6.76 10.07
C THR A 330 6.41 -6.54 8.59
N LEU A 331 5.34 -6.43 7.79
CA LEU A 331 5.44 -5.80 6.49
C LEU A 331 4.87 -4.39 6.59
N PHE A 332 5.80 -3.46 6.44
CA PHE A 332 5.58 -2.08 6.08
C PHE A 332 4.52 -1.98 4.98
N PHE A 333 3.48 -1.19 5.22
CA PHE A 333 2.63 -0.63 4.18
C PHE A 333 3.52 0.17 3.21
N SER A 334 3.89 -0.44 2.09
CA SER A 334 4.22 0.32 0.89
C SER A 334 2.90 0.81 0.30
N ALA A 335 2.62 2.10 0.48
CA ALA A 335 1.52 2.79 -0.17
C ALA A 335 1.57 2.59 -1.69
N PRO A 336 0.42 2.46 -2.38
CA PRO A 336 0.38 2.40 -3.82
C PRO A 336 0.85 3.74 -4.37
N LYS A 337 1.78 3.68 -5.32
CA LYS A 337 2.36 4.83 -6.00
C LYS A 337 1.32 5.34 -7.01
N GLY A 338 0.43 6.21 -6.55
CA GLY A 338 -0.45 6.99 -7.43
C GLY A 338 0.35 8.10 -8.09
N ASP A 339 0.18 8.26 -9.39
CA ASP A 339 0.66 9.43 -10.12
C ASP A 339 -0.11 10.65 -9.60
N GLY A 340 0.51 11.35 -8.63
CA GLY A 340 -0.12 12.42 -7.88
C GLY A 340 -0.40 13.63 -8.75
N ASN A 341 -1.67 13.95 -8.96
CA ASN A 341 -2.09 15.22 -9.56
C ASN A 341 -1.48 16.38 -8.76
N LEU A 342 -0.82 17.31 -9.45
CA LEU A 342 -0.24 18.50 -8.83
C LEU A 342 -1.36 19.42 -8.34
N TYR A 343 -1.15 20.06 -7.20
CA TYR A 343 -2.09 21.02 -6.61
C TYR A 343 -2.40 22.18 -7.58
N VAL A 344 -1.42 22.58 -8.40
CA VAL A 344 -1.55 23.62 -9.43
C VAL A 344 -2.59 23.26 -10.50
N THR A 345 -2.85 21.96 -10.72
CA THR A 345 -3.82 21.46 -11.70
C THR A 345 -5.27 21.56 -11.19
N LEU A 346 -5.49 21.87 -9.91
CA LEU A 346 -6.84 22.09 -9.38
C LEU A 346 -7.48 23.36 -9.96
N PRO A 347 -8.79 23.35 -10.22
CA PRO A 347 -9.53 24.56 -10.59
C PRO A 347 -9.32 25.70 -9.58
N PRO A 348 -9.23 26.97 -10.03
CA PRO A 348 -8.99 28.11 -9.13
C PRO A 348 -10.09 28.27 -8.07
N THR A 349 -11.32 27.86 -8.38
CA THR A 349 -12.45 27.82 -7.44
C THR A 349 -12.18 26.91 -6.24
N LYS A 350 -11.52 25.76 -6.45
CA LYS A 350 -11.15 24.81 -5.40
C LYS A 350 -9.98 25.29 -4.57
N GLN A 351 -9.00 25.93 -5.20
CA GLN A 351 -7.87 26.52 -4.49
C GLN A 351 -8.34 27.64 -3.54
N GLU A 352 -9.29 28.47 -3.98
CA GLU A 352 -9.90 29.53 -3.17
C GLU A 352 -10.76 28.97 -2.02
N GLU A 353 -11.48 27.86 -2.26
CA GLU A 353 -12.27 27.18 -1.22
C GLU A 353 -11.38 26.63 -0.08
N VAL A 354 -10.28 25.95 -0.41
CA VAL A 354 -9.31 25.44 0.57
C VAL A 354 -8.68 26.58 1.37
N GLU A 355 -8.31 27.67 0.68
CA GLU A 355 -7.74 28.84 1.33
C GLU A 355 -8.72 29.47 2.32
N LYS A 356 -10.00 29.57 1.94
CA LYS A 356 -11.06 30.10 2.80
C LYS A 356 -11.34 29.18 4.00
N LEU A 357 -11.28 27.86 3.81
CA LEU A 357 -11.47 26.88 4.89
C LEU A 357 -10.30 26.86 5.88
N LEU A 358 -9.08 27.10 5.42
CA LEU A 358 -7.91 27.27 6.27
C LEU A 358 -7.92 28.63 6.99
N SER A 359 -8.33 29.69 6.30
CA SER A 359 -8.39 31.05 6.87
C SER A 359 -9.56 31.26 7.84
N SER A 360 -10.67 30.55 7.67
CA SER A 360 -11.82 30.60 8.59
C SER A 360 -11.61 29.79 9.87
N SER A 361 -10.58 28.96 9.91
CA SER A 361 -10.21 28.18 11.08
C SER A 361 -9.26 28.91 12.02
N THR A 362 -8.91 28.29 13.15
CA THR A 362 -7.96 28.88 14.10
C THR A 362 -6.62 29.18 13.41
N GLU A 363 -5.96 30.27 13.78
CA GLU A 363 -4.65 30.65 13.22
C GLU A 363 -3.58 29.54 13.35
N GLU A 364 -3.79 28.60 14.27
CA GLU A 364 -2.92 27.43 14.45
C GLU A 364 -3.05 26.38 13.33
N THR A 365 -4.18 26.34 12.60
CA THR A 365 -4.45 25.29 11.61
C THR A 365 -3.49 25.36 10.43
N TRP A 366 -3.34 26.53 9.80
CA TRP A 366 -2.45 26.67 8.64
C TRP A 366 -0.97 26.53 9.06
N ARG A 367 -0.63 26.87 10.31
CA ARG A 367 0.71 26.65 10.89
C ARG A 367 1.01 25.18 11.09
N GLN A 368 0.06 24.41 11.64
CA GLN A 368 0.17 22.96 11.78
C GLN A 368 0.28 22.28 10.41
N LEU A 369 -0.50 22.75 9.42
CA LEU A 369 -0.38 22.30 8.04
C LEU A 369 1.01 22.57 7.47
N ALA A 370 1.55 23.78 7.65
CA ALA A 370 2.88 24.14 7.18
C ALA A 370 3.97 23.23 7.78
N GLY A 371 3.87 22.92 9.08
CA GLY A 371 4.78 21.98 9.74
C GLY A 371 4.72 20.57 9.13
N GLU A 372 3.52 20.08 8.82
CA GLU A 372 3.32 18.78 8.16
C GLU A 372 3.77 18.77 6.69
N LEU A 373 3.70 19.91 6.00
CA LEU A 373 4.24 20.10 4.65
C LEU A 373 5.77 20.32 4.64
N GLY A 374 6.43 20.22 5.80
CA GLY A 374 7.88 20.25 5.95
C GLY A 374 8.51 21.64 6.03
N TYR A 375 7.73 22.69 6.30
CA TYR A 375 8.26 24.02 6.56
C TYR A 375 8.90 24.10 7.96
N LYS A 376 10.00 24.86 8.06
CA LYS A 376 10.62 25.19 9.34
C LYS A 376 9.91 26.38 9.97
N GLU A 377 9.87 26.43 11.31
CA GLU A 377 9.23 27.52 12.09
C GLU A 377 9.64 28.92 11.62
N ASP A 378 10.92 29.14 11.28
CA ASP A 378 11.42 30.44 10.79
C ASP A 378 10.71 30.94 9.52
N LEU A 379 10.31 30.02 8.63
CA LEU A 379 9.57 30.34 7.40
C LEU A 379 8.07 30.48 7.68
N ILE A 380 7.52 29.70 8.62
CA ILE A 380 6.11 29.79 9.04
C ILE A 380 5.82 31.18 9.64
N ASP A 381 6.77 31.71 10.42
CA ASP A 381 6.66 33.05 11.00
C ASP A 381 6.74 34.18 9.95
N SER A 382 7.34 33.92 8.78
CA SER A 382 7.36 34.89 7.69
C SER A 382 5.98 35.06 7.05
N PHE A 383 5.24 33.96 6.85
CA PHE A 383 3.87 33.99 6.30
C PHE A 383 2.85 34.63 7.24
N THR A 384 3.10 34.64 8.54
CA THR A 384 2.23 35.27 9.54
C THR A 384 2.17 36.81 9.39
N ARG A 385 3.18 37.39 8.73
CA ARG A 385 3.25 38.84 8.49
C ARG A 385 2.48 39.26 7.25
N GLU A 386 1.97 38.32 6.48
CA GLU A 386 1.18 38.58 5.27
C GLU A 386 -0.30 38.78 5.59
N GLU A 387 -1.01 39.48 4.70
CA GLU A 387 -2.44 39.78 4.84
C GLU A 387 -3.32 38.52 4.83
N SER A 388 -2.82 37.44 4.22
CA SER A 388 -3.47 36.12 4.18
C SER A 388 -2.42 35.00 4.30
N PRO A 389 -2.08 34.57 5.53
CA PRO A 389 -1.01 33.58 5.76
C PRO A 389 -1.25 32.22 5.09
N ALA A 390 -2.51 31.76 5.05
CA ALA A 390 -2.88 30.49 4.41
C ALA A 390 -2.70 30.54 2.88
N ARG A 391 -3.03 31.66 2.24
CA ARG A 391 -2.82 31.87 0.79
C ARG A 391 -1.34 31.88 0.45
N ALA A 392 -0.55 32.61 1.23
CA ALA A 392 0.89 32.73 1.05
C ALA A 392 1.59 31.38 1.13
N LEU A 393 1.22 30.58 2.14
CA LEU A 393 1.71 29.22 2.31
C LEU A 393 1.35 28.32 1.12
N LEU A 394 0.08 28.30 0.70
CA LEU A 394 -0.38 27.44 -0.39
C LEU A 394 0.23 27.85 -1.74
N ALA A 395 0.41 29.14 -1.99
CA ALA A 395 1.08 29.65 -3.18
C ALA A 395 2.56 29.24 -3.22
N ASP A 396 3.29 29.43 -2.12
CA ASP A 396 4.69 28.99 -2.01
C ASP A 396 4.80 27.47 -2.13
N TRP A 397 3.91 26.73 -1.46
CA TRP A 397 3.92 25.27 -1.49
C TRP A 397 3.61 24.73 -2.88
N SER A 398 2.64 25.32 -3.60
CA SER A 398 2.25 24.91 -4.96
C SER A 398 3.39 24.99 -5.99
N SER A 399 4.41 25.82 -5.71
CA SER A 399 5.60 25.94 -6.57
C SER A 399 6.61 24.80 -6.38
N LYS A 400 6.44 23.94 -5.37
CA LYS A 400 7.33 22.83 -5.06
C LYS A 400 6.95 21.57 -5.84
N GLU A 401 7.94 20.80 -6.27
CA GLU A 401 7.72 19.51 -6.94
C GLU A 401 7.01 18.47 -6.04
N THR A 402 7.00 18.67 -4.72
CA THR A 402 6.28 17.84 -3.74
C THR A 402 4.81 18.22 -3.57
N ALA A 403 4.31 19.21 -4.31
CA ALA A 403 2.97 19.77 -4.17
C ALA A 403 1.90 18.92 -4.87
N THR A 404 1.74 17.68 -4.41
CA THR A 404 0.72 16.76 -4.91
C THR A 404 -0.55 16.86 -4.07
N LEU A 405 -1.71 16.66 -4.69
CA LEU A 405 -3.00 16.63 -4.00
C LEU A 405 -2.99 15.61 -2.85
N ASP A 406 -2.37 14.44 -3.06
CA ASP A 406 -2.23 13.41 -2.03
C ASP A 406 -1.40 13.86 -0.83
N ALA A 407 -0.34 14.64 -1.05
CA ALA A 407 0.46 15.21 0.03
C ALA A 407 -0.34 16.22 0.86
N LEU A 408 -1.16 17.06 0.22
CA LEU A 408 -2.04 18.01 0.91
C LEU A 408 -3.09 17.25 1.75
N LEU A 409 -3.72 16.24 1.17
CA LEU A 409 -4.75 15.44 1.84
C LEU A 409 -4.20 14.63 3.01
N ALA A 410 -3.00 14.06 2.86
CA ALA A 410 -2.31 13.36 3.94
C ALA A 410 -1.99 14.31 5.11
N ALA A 411 -1.51 15.52 4.80
CA ALA A 411 -1.22 16.54 5.81
C ALA A 411 -2.50 17.03 6.51
N LEU A 412 -3.58 17.30 5.76
CA LEU A 412 -4.89 17.71 6.29
C LEU A 412 -5.51 16.67 7.23
N ARG A 413 -5.43 15.38 6.86
CA ARG A 413 -5.90 14.29 7.74
C ARG A 413 -5.08 14.18 9.02
N LYS A 414 -3.76 14.43 8.95
CA LYS A 414 -2.87 14.34 10.10
C LYS A 414 -3.07 15.47 11.12
N ILE A 415 -3.47 16.66 10.66
CA ILE A 415 -3.87 17.77 11.55
C ILE A 415 -5.34 17.68 12.01
N GLN A 416 -6.01 16.52 11.81
CA GLN A 416 -7.42 16.29 12.14
C GLN A 416 -8.40 17.24 11.42
N ARG A 417 -8.01 17.76 10.25
CA ARG A 417 -8.85 18.57 9.37
C ARG A 417 -9.30 17.79 8.14
N GLY A 418 -9.91 16.64 8.42
CA GLY A 418 -10.55 15.80 7.41
C GLY A 418 -11.71 16.50 6.69
N ASP A 419 -12.33 17.50 7.33
CA ASP A 419 -13.38 18.37 6.77
C ASP A 419 -12.92 19.15 5.53
N ILE A 420 -11.70 19.70 5.55
CA ILE A 420 -11.13 20.40 4.40
C ILE A 420 -10.73 19.42 3.30
N ALA A 421 -10.23 18.24 3.70
CA ALA A 421 -9.89 17.17 2.76
C ALA A 421 -11.13 16.63 2.03
N GLU A 422 -12.28 16.57 2.70
CA GLU A 422 -13.55 16.13 2.11
C GLU A 422 -14.10 17.15 1.08
N SER A 423 -13.97 18.45 1.34
CA SER A 423 -14.31 19.54 0.40
C SER A 423 -13.51 19.48 -0.92
N LEU A 424 -12.26 19.02 -0.85
CA LEU A 424 -11.41 18.77 -2.03
C LEU A 424 -11.90 17.59 -2.89
N TYR A 425 -12.61 16.62 -2.29
CA TYR A 425 -13.19 15.47 -3.01
C TYR A 425 -14.66 15.67 -3.41
N SER A 426 -15.41 16.56 -2.74
CA SER A 426 -16.86 16.60 -2.82
C SER A 426 -17.48 17.33 -4.03
N GLU A 427 -16.81 17.43 -5.18
CA GLU A 427 -17.38 18.05 -6.40
C GLU A 427 -16.96 17.37 -7.72
N SER A 428 -17.20 16.06 -7.84
CA SER A 428 -17.49 15.47 -9.17
C SER A 428 -18.98 15.51 -9.51
N THR A 429 -19.81 16.15 -8.69
CA THR A 429 -21.27 16.25 -8.89
C THR A 429 -21.78 17.64 -8.53
N ALA A 430 -21.62 18.61 -9.42
CA ALA A 430 -22.58 19.71 -9.64
C ALA A 430 -22.06 20.76 -10.66
N THR A 431 -22.34 20.56 -11.96
CA THR A 431 -22.59 21.70 -12.86
C THR A 431 -23.73 21.35 -13.84
N SER A 432 -24.96 21.63 -13.45
CA SER A 432 -26.02 22.19 -14.29
C SER A 432 -27.22 22.51 -13.38
N PRO A 433 -27.79 23.73 -13.40
CA PRO A 433 -28.67 24.08 -14.52
C PRO A 433 -28.68 25.56 -15.00
N VAL A 434 -29.22 25.68 -16.23
CA VAL A 434 -29.71 26.84 -17.01
C VAL A 434 -28.70 27.59 -17.88
#